data_AF-A0A960KC47-F1
#
_entry.id   AF-A0A960KC47-F1
#
_cell.length_a   1.000
_cell.length_b   1.000
_cell.length_c   1.000
_cell.angle_alpha   90.00
_cell.angle_beta   90.00
_cell.angle_gamma   90.00
#
_symmetry.space_group_name_H-M   'P 1'
#
loop_
_entity.id
_entity.type
_entity.pdbx_description
1 polymer ?
#
loop_
_entity_poly.entity_id
_entity_poly.type
_entity_poly.pdbx_seq_one_letter_code
_entity_poly.pdbx_strand_id
1 'polypeptide(L)'
;MDAHRTASRWSGAIPATLVALAAVLVAALGLTACQPRLTLPALDRMVYETSLGRFQQWWTGEQAQLRRTSAATIERWLDTSPARFDDARSRSGPWDLSTDRCSASPDRGPGFDFRWPCIRHDLAWRNLKRLQRVQGGSVDTRARRVRATDRFLADLLATCEPKPYLQRTACRTLARAYHQAVLLVA
;
A
#
# COMPACT_ATOMS: atom_id res chain seq x y z
N MET A 1 81.88 4.00 8.43
CA MET A 1 81.49 2.75 7.76
C MET A 1 79.97 2.72 7.72
N ASP A 2 79.44 3.15 6.58
CA ASP A 2 78.03 3.26 6.25
C ASP A 2 77.33 1.90 6.13
N ALA A 3 76.07 1.84 6.53
CA ALA A 3 75.11 0.84 6.06
C ALA A 3 73.76 1.52 5.77
N HIS A 4 73.62 1.96 4.53
CA HIS A 4 72.37 2.42 3.93
C HIS A 4 71.57 1.26 3.29
N ARG A 5 70.24 1.46 3.21
CA ARG A 5 69.22 0.81 2.33
C ARG A 5 68.70 -0.57 2.77
N THR A 6 67.42 -0.93 2.63
CA THR A 6 66.29 -0.37 1.85
C THR A 6 64.96 -0.88 2.44
N ALA A 7 64.02 0.01 2.76
CA ALA A 7 62.61 -0.36 2.89
C ALA A 7 61.98 -0.36 1.49
N SER A 8 61.61 -1.54 0.98
CA SER A 8 60.89 -1.66 -0.29
C SER A 8 59.45 -1.19 -0.11
N ARG A 9 59.18 0.00 -0.64
CA ARG A 9 57.83 0.59 -0.72
C ARG A 9 57.04 -0.18 -1.77
N TRP A 10 56.22 -1.14 -1.34
CA TRP A 10 55.24 -1.81 -2.20
C TRP A 10 54.24 -0.76 -2.70
N SER A 11 54.49 -0.25 -3.91
CA SER A 11 53.60 0.67 -4.62
C SER A 11 52.78 -0.15 -5.61
N GLY A 12 51.99 -1.10 -5.08
CA GLY A 12 51.04 -1.86 -5.87
C GLY A 12 49.81 -0.99 -6.14
N ALA A 13 49.81 -0.26 -7.25
CA ALA A 13 48.58 0.36 -7.75
C ALA A 13 47.58 -0.75 -8.06
N ILE A 14 46.45 -0.76 -7.35
CA ILE A 14 45.36 -1.69 -7.62
C ILE A 14 44.89 -1.42 -9.05
N PRO A 15 44.92 -2.41 -9.97
CA PRO A 15 44.53 -2.20 -11.35
C PRO A 15 43.06 -1.74 -11.39
N ALA A 16 42.78 -0.72 -12.21
CA ALA A 16 41.46 -0.09 -12.32
C ALA A 16 40.31 -1.09 -12.60
N THR A 17 40.63 -2.25 -13.19
CA THR A 17 39.70 -3.36 -13.43
C THR A 17 39.23 -4.04 -12.14
N LEU A 18 40.09 -4.17 -11.12
CA LEU A 18 39.68 -4.70 -9.81
C LEU A 18 38.83 -3.70 -9.03
N VAL A 19 39.11 -2.40 -9.17
CA VAL A 19 38.28 -1.33 -8.60
C VAL A 19 36.90 -1.30 -9.28
N ALA A 20 36.84 -1.43 -10.60
CA ALA A 20 35.60 -1.49 -11.36
C ALA A 20 34.77 -2.74 -11.03
N LEU A 21 35.39 -3.92 -10.90
CA LEU A 21 34.72 -5.15 -10.49
C LEU A 21 34.17 -5.07 -9.06
N ALA A 22 34.93 -4.49 -8.12
CA ALA A 22 34.44 -4.25 -6.76
C ALA A 22 33.26 -3.26 -6.72
N ALA A 23 33.30 -2.20 -7.54
CA ALA A 23 32.19 -1.25 -7.65
C ALA A 23 30.93 -1.88 -8.24
N VAL A 24 31.06 -2.78 -9.23
CA VAL A 24 29.93 -3.54 -9.80
C VAL A 24 29.38 -4.56 -8.79
N LEU A 25 30.22 -5.21 -7.99
CA LEU A 25 29.78 -6.13 -6.94
C LEU A 25 29.06 -5.40 -5.78
N VAL A 26 29.53 -4.23 -5.37
CA VAL A 26 28.88 -3.39 -4.35
C VAL A 26 27.55 -2.83 -4.87
N ALA A 27 27.46 -2.47 -6.15
CA ALA A 27 26.21 -2.09 -6.80
C ALA A 27 25.22 -3.28 -6.89
N ALA A 28 25.71 -4.50 -7.13
CA ALA A 28 24.87 -5.71 -7.16
C ALA A 28 24.40 -6.14 -5.76
N LEU A 29 25.20 -5.94 -4.71
CA LEU A 29 24.84 -6.21 -3.31
C LEU A 29 23.91 -5.14 -2.72
N GLY A 30 23.87 -3.93 -3.28
CA GLY A 30 22.96 -2.85 -2.89
C GLY A 30 21.54 -2.96 -3.44
N LEU A 31 21.28 -3.93 -4.33
CA LEU A 31 19.98 -4.17 -4.96
C LEU A 31 19.15 -5.25 -4.24
N THR A 32 19.34 -5.44 -2.93
CA THR A 32 18.22 -5.95 -2.13
C THR A 32 17.17 -4.86 -2.08
N ALA A 33 16.38 -4.75 -3.15
CA ALA A 33 15.15 -3.97 -3.14
C ALA A 33 14.41 -4.38 -1.86
N CYS A 34 14.33 -3.46 -0.90
CA CYS A 34 13.47 -3.62 0.25
C CYS A 34 12.05 -3.73 -0.31
N GLN A 35 11.61 -4.94 -0.64
CA GLN A 35 10.19 -5.18 -0.84
C GLN A 35 9.52 -4.67 0.44
N PRO A 36 8.54 -3.76 0.35
CA PRO A 36 7.89 -3.23 1.53
C PRO A 36 7.25 -4.42 2.26
N ARG A 37 7.93 -4.91 3.30
CA ARG A 37 7.48 -6.05 4.10
C ARG A 37 6.20 -5.63 4.79
N LEU A 38 5.18 -6.49 4.71
CA LEU A 38 3.96 -6.29 5.49
C LEU A 38 4.30 -6.41 6.97
N THR A 39 4.25 -5.29 7.68
CA THR A 39 4.38 -5.18 9.14
C THR A 39 3.22 -4.34 9.67
N LEU A 40 2.87 -4.49 10.95
CA LEU A 40 1.83 -3.66 11.54
C LEU A 40 2.14 -2.16 11.44
N PRO A 41 3.36 -1.67 11.73
CA PRO A 41 3.71 -0.26 11.52
C PRO A 41 3.61 0.18 10.04
N ALA A 42 3.98 -0.67 9.09
CA ALA A 42 3.84 -0.33 7.68
C ALA A 42 2.35 -0.21 7.29
N LEU A 43 1.51 -1.12 7.76
CA LEU A 43 0.07 -1.07 7.55
C LEU A 43 -0.54 0.19 8.18
N ASP A 44 -0.13 0.53 9.40
CA ASP A 44 -0.61 1.73 10.08
C ASP A 44 -0.28 3.01 9.30
N ARG A 45 0.95 3.14 8.78
CA ARG A 45 1.32 4.29 7.94
C ARG A 45 0.47 4.38 6.67
N MET A 46 0.24 3.25 6.01
CA MET A 46 -0.53 3.21 4.77
C MET A 46 -2.02 3.55 4.98
N VAL A 47 -2.61 3.08 6.07
CA VAL A 47 -4.05 3.28 6.36
C VAL A 47 -4.31 4.65 6.99
N TYR A 48 -3.50 5.06 7.98
CA TYR A 48 -3.81 6.21 8.83
C TYR A 48 -3.06 7.48 8.47
N GLU A 49 -1.79 7.37 8.06
CA GLU A 49 -0.93 8.54 7.82
C GLU A 49 -0.93 8.98 6.35
N THR A 50 -1.13 8.03 5.43
CA THR A 50 -1.16 8.31 3.99
C THR A 50 -2.48 8.99 3.61
N SER A 51 -2.41 10.09 2.84
CA SER A 51 -3.61 10.73 2.29
C SER A 51 -4.30 9.81 1.29
N LEU A 52 -5.62 9.96 1.12
CA LEU A 52 -6.38 9.09 0.21
C LEU A 52 -5.84 9.13 -1.23
N GLY A 53 -5.43 10.31 -1.71
CA GLY A 53 -4.82 10.45 -3.04
C GLY A 53 -3.45 9.76 -3.17
N ARG A 54 -2.59 9.83 -2.15
CA ARG A 54 -1.30 9.10 -2.16
C ARG A 54 -1.52 7.59 -2.06
N PHE A 55 -2.52 7.16 -1.29
CA PHE A 55 -2.94 5.76 -1.24
C PHE A 55 -3.41 5.27 -2.61
N GLN A 56 -4.26 6.03 -3.30
CA GLN A 56 -4.70 5.71 -4.67
C GLN A 56 -3.50 5.51 -5.60
N GLN A 57 -2.57 6.47 -5.64
CA GLN A 57 -1.38 6.39 -6.50
C GLN A 57 -0.51 5.16 -6.19
N TRP A 58 -0.31 4.86 -4.90
CA TRP A 58 0.44 3.69 -4.48
C TRP A 58 -0.27 2.39 -4.89
N TRP A 59 -1.55 2.24 -4.55
CA TRP A 59 -2.30 1.03 -4.81
C TRP A 59 -2.42 0.74 -6.32
N THR A 60 -2.67 1.76 -7.14
CA THR A 60 -2.70 1.58 -8.61
C THR A 60 -1.33 1.19 -9.16
N GLY A 61 -0.25 1.76 -8.62
CA GLY A 61 1.12 1.41 -8.96
C GLY A 61 1.44 -0.06 -8.64
N GLU A 62 1.08 -0.54 -7.45
CA GLU A 62 1.29 -1.94 -7.06
C GLU A 62 0.49 -2.90 -7.97
N GLN A 63 -0.77 -2.59 -8.24
CA GLN A 63 -1.61 -3.43 -9.13
C GLN A 63 -1.10 -3.43 -10.57
N ALA A 64 -0.55 -2.30 -11.03
CA ALA A 64 0.08 -2.15 -12.34
C ALA A 64 1.33 -3.04 -12.45
N GLN A 65 2.18 -3.04 -11.41
CA GLN A 65 3.35 -3.93 -11.32
C GLN A 65 2.94 -5.41 -11.35
N LEU A 66 1.96 -5.81 -10.53
CA LEU A 66 1.47 -7.19 -10.47
C LEU A 66 0.93 -7.70 -11.82
N ARG A 67 0.35 -6.81 -12.64
CA ARG A 67 -0.28 -7.13 -13.93
C ARG A 67 0.56 -6.77 -15.14
N ARG A 68 1.76 -6.21 -14.95
CA ARG A 68 2.64 -5.74 -16.03
C ARG A 68 1.90 -4.80 -17.01
N THR A 69 1.18 -3.83 -16.46
CA THR A 69 0.46 -2.81 -17.22
C THR A 69 0.68 -1.41 -16.61
N SER A 70 0.05 -0.38 -17.14
CA SER A 70 0.16 1.00 -16.61
C SER A 70 -0.89 1.28 -15.54
N ALA A 71 -0.60 2.24 -14.64
CA ALA A 71 -1.56 2.72 -13.65
C ALA A 71 -2.86 3.24 -14.31
N ALA A 72 -2.77 3.90 -15.47
CA ALA A 72 -3.93 4.35 -16.23
C ALA A 72 -4.83 3.18 -16.70
N THR A 73 -4.24 2.03 -17.05
CA THR A 73 -5.02 0.82 -17.36
C THR A 73 -5.71 0.26 -16.11
N ILE A 74 -5.03 0.27 -14.96
CA ILE A 74 -5.63 -0.14 -13.68
C ILE A 74 -6.82 0.75 -13.31
N GLU A 75 -6.68 2.08 -13.42
CA GLU A 75 -7.78 3.03 -13.18
C GLU A 75 -8.97 2.78 -14.12
N ARG A 76 -8.71 2.51 -15.41
CA ARG A 76 -9.78 2.14 -16.35
C ARG A 76 -10.48 0.85 -15.96
N TRP A 77 -9.75 -0.16 -15.48
CA TRP A 77 -10.33 -1.42 -15.00
C TRP A 77 -11.07 -1.27 -13.66
N LEU A 78 -10.71 -0.29 -12.83
CA LEU A 78 -11.49 0.11 -11.66
C LEU A 78 -12.86 0.70 -12.04
N ASP A 79 -13.11 1.03 -13.29
CA ASP A 79 -14.45 1.44 -13.74
C ASP A 79 -15.16 0.32 -14.48
N THR A 80 -14.43 -0.43 -15.29
CA THR A 80 -15.00 -1.34 -16.31
C THR A 80 -14.90 -2.82 -15.96
N SER A 81 -14.04 -3.21 -15.02
CA SER A 81 -13.81 -4.62 -14.67
C SER A 81 -13.36 -4.82 -13.20
N PRO A 82 -14.18 -4.42 -12.20
CA PRO A 82 -13.87 -4.52 -10.77
C PRO A 82 -13.32 -5.85 -10.31
N ALA A 83 -13.96 -6.94 -10.76
CA ALA A 83 -13.70 -8.29 -10.28
C ALA A 83 -12.26 -8.75 -10.52
N ARG A 84 -11.54 -8.08 -11.44
CA ARG A 84 -10.11 -8.34 -11.68
C ARG A 84 -9.24 -8.13 -10.45
N PHE A 85 -9.68 -7.33 -9.48
CA PHE A 85 -8.91 -7.01 -8.29
C PHE A 85 -9.25 -7.88 -7.07
N ASP A 86 -10.24 -8.77 -7.18
CA ASP A 86 -10.51 -9.77 -6.15
C ASP A 86 -9.95 -11.16 -6.52
N ASP A 87 -8.79 -11.20 -7.17
CA ASP A 87 -8.17 -12.42 -7.71
C ASP A 87 -6.97 -12.92 -6.87
N ALA A 88 -6.43 -14.08 -7.23
CA ALA A 88 -5.27 -14.66 -6.55
C ALA A 88 -4.00 -13.79 -6.71
N ARG A 89 -3.88 -13.05 -7.81
CA ARG A 89 -2.72 -12.21 -8.11
C ARG A 89 -2.65 -11.01 -7.17
N SER A 90 -3.78 -10.37 -6.86
CA SER A 90 -3.84 -9.30 -5.86
C SER A 90 -3.58 -9.80 -4.43
N ARG A 91 -3.65 -11.12 -4.19
CA ARG A 91 -3.31 -11.76 -2.91
C ARG A 91 -1.91 -12.36 -2.89
N SER A 92 -1.17 -12.40 -3.99
CA SER A 92 0.11 -13.14 -4.03
C SER A 92 1.32 -12.34 -3.53
N GLY A 93 1.19 -11.02 -3.42
CA GLY A 93 2.28 -10.13 -2.98
C GLY A 93 2.51 -10.12 -1.47
N PRO A 94 3.46 -9.29 -1.00
CA PRO A 94 3.66 -9.03 0.43
C PRO A 94 2.40 -8.48 1.09
N TRP A 95 1.71 -7.58 0.39
CA TRP A 95 0.42 -7.01 0.75
C TRP A 95 -0.70 -7.82 0.11
N ASP A 96 -1.79 -8.00 0.85
CA ASP A 96 -3.07 -8.34 0.24
C ASP A 96 -3.68 -7.05 -0.33
N LEU A 97 -3.59 -6.90 -1.66
CA LEU A 97 -4.11 -5.75 -2.40
C LEU A 97 -5.50 -6.03 -2.98
N SER A 98 -6.07 -7.19 -2.66
CA SER A 98 -7.35 -7.58 -3.25
C SER A 98 -8.49 -6.72 -2.71
N THR A 99 -9.48 -6.44 -3.55
CA THR A 99 -10.63 -5.61 -3.21
C THR A 99 -11.85 -6.05 -4.01
N ASP A 100 -12.98 -6.17 -3.32
CA ASP A 100 -14.33 -6.26 -3.87
C ASP A 100 -15.09 -4.93 -3.69
N ARG A 101 -14.36 -3.88 -3.27
CA ARG A 101 -14.81 -2.50 -3.04
C ARG A 101 -15.88 -2.46 -1.96
N CYS A 102 -17.06 -1.90 -2.25
CA CYS A 102 -18.06 -1.70 -1.24
C CYS A 102 -18.93 -2.97 -1.02
N SER A 103 -18.38 -4.16 -1.27
CA SER A 103 -18.91 -5.54 -1.10
C SER A 103 -20.42 -5.74 -1.31
N ALA A 104 -21.23 -5.26 -0.36
CA ALA A 104 -22.69 -5.43 -0.31
C ALA A 104 -23.46 -4.10 -0.50
N SER A 105 -22.79 -3.05 -0.96
CA SER A 105 -23.34 -1.71 -1.12
C SER A 105 -22.86 -1.08 -2.43
N PRO A 106 -23.61 -0.12 -2.99
CA PRO A 106 -23.19 0.57 -4.20
C PRO A 106 -21.82 1.26 -4.04
N ASP A 107 -20.95 1.08 -5.03
CA ASP A 107 -19.64 1.74 -5.09
C ASP A 107 -19.74 3.27 -5.26
N ARG A 108 -20.68 3.69 -6.11
CA ARG A 108 -20.90 5.09 -6.53
C ARG A 108 -22.35 5.30 -6.93
N GLY A 109 -22.78 6.55 -6.94
CA GLY A 109 -24.12 6.94 -7.37
C GLY A 109 -24.27 8.46 -7.45
N PRO A 110 -25.51 8.96 -7.63
CA PRO A 110 -25.77 10.39 -7.67
C PRO A 110 -25.22 11.08 -6.41
N GLY A 111 -24.22 11.94 -6.59
CA GLY A 111 -23.65 12.69 -5.49
C GLY A 111 -22.68 11.92 -4.58
N PHE A 112 -22.21 10.72 -4.91
CA PHE A 112 -21.14 10.05 -4.14
C PHE A 112 -20.28 9.09 -4.98
N ASP A 113 -19.03 8.92 -4.56
CA ASP A 113 -18.11 7.90 -5.08
C ASP A 113 -17.27 7.40 -3.90
N PHE A 114 -17.53 6.18 -3.47
CA PHE A 114 -16.92 5.57 -2.28
C PHE A 114 -15.93 4.47 -2.62
N ARG A 115 -15.57 4.31 -3.89
CA ARG A 115 -14.63 3.26 -4.33
C ARG A 115 -13.30 3.31 -3.60
N TRP A 116 -12.64 4.47 -3.57
CA TRP A 116 -11.34 4.62 -2.90
C TRP A 116 -11.38 4.45 -1.38
N PRO A 117 -12.37 5.03 -0.65
CA PRO A 117 -12.61 4.68 0.74
C PRO A 117 -12.74 3.17 0.97
N CYS A 118 -13.54 2.47 0.16
CA CYS A 118 -13.76 1.03 0.28
C CYS A 118 -12.48 0.22 -0.01
N ILE A 119 -11.72 0.56 -1.07
CA ILE A 119 -10.45 -0.11 -1.41
C ILE A 119 -9.44 0.00 -0.26
N ARG A 120 -9.36 1.17 0.41
CA ARG A 120 -8.45 1.33 1.56
C ARG A 120 -8.93 0.57 2.80
N HIS A 121 -10.23 0.52 3.02
CA HIS A 121 -10.82 -0.29 4.08
C HIS A 121 -10.53 -1.78 3.89
N ASP A 122 -10.68 -2.29 2.67
CA ASP A 122 -10.33 -3.67 2.30
C ASP A 122 -8.86 -3.96 2.57
N LEU A 123 -7.97 -3.06 2.17
CA LEU A 123 -6.54 -3.19 2.47
C LEU A 123 -6.31 -3.37 3.96
N ALA A 124 -6.91 -2.52 4.80
CA ALA A 124 -6.75 -2.58 6.25
C ALA A 124 -7.20 -3.94 6.81
N TRP A 125 -8.44 -4.36 6.50
CA TRP A 125 -9.03 -5.59 7.01
C TRP A 125 -8.32 -6.85 6.54
N ARG A 126 -8.04 -6.95 5.24
CA ARG A 126 -7.40 -8.13 4.65
C ARG A 126 -5.97 -8.28 5.14
N ASN A 127 -5.24 -7.18 5.33
CA ASN A 127 -3.87 -7.22 5.85
C ASN A 127 -3.79 -7.40 7.37
N LEU A 128 -4.77 -6.93 8.17
CA LEU A 128 -4.88 -7.32 9.58
C LEU A 128 -5.05 -8.84 9.72
N LYS A 129 -5.99 -9.44 8.97
CA LYS A 129 -6.20 -10.89 8.92
C LYS A 129 -4.95 -11.65 8.43
N ARG A 130 -4.25 -11.11 7.43
CA ARG A 130 -2.98 -11.69 6.94
C ARG A 130 -1.91 -11.63 8.02
N LEU A 131 -1.66 -10.47 8.61
CA LEU A 131 -0.68 -10.28 9.68
C LEU A 131 -0.96 -11.22 10.85
N GLN A 132 -2.22 -11.35 11.27
CA GLN A 132 -2.62 -12.31 12.30
C GLN A 132 -2.22 -13.75 11.94
N ARG A 133 -2.41 -14.18 10.69
CA ARG A 133 -2.02 -15.52 10.23
C ARG A 133 -0.50 -15.72 10.20
N VAL A 134 0.27 -14.70 9.81
CA VAL A 134 1.73 -14.85 9.61
C VAL A 134 2.57 -14.53 10.85
N GLN A 135 2.10 -13.64 11.74
CA GLN A 135 2.81 -13.20 12.94
C GLN A 135 2.19 -13.74 14.22
N GLY A 136 0.94 -14.19 14.19
CA GLY A 136 0.21 -14.59 15.39
C GLY A 136 -0.08 -13.42 16.34
N GLY A 137 -0.24 -13.73 17.63
CA GLY A 137 -0.46 -12.75 18.68
C GLY A 137 -1.82 -12.03 18.59
N SER A 138 -1.90 -10.82 19.14
CA SER A 138 -3.10 -9.99 19.12
C SER A 138 -2.97 -8.90 18.05
N VAL A 139 -3.00 -9.25 16.76
CA VAL A 139 -2.94 -8.29 15.64
C VAL A 139 -4.34 -7.96 15.13
N ASP A 140 -5.11 -8.96 14.70
CA ASP A 140 -6.48 -8.75 14.21
C ASP A 140 -7.47 -8.70 15.37
N THR A 141 -7.53 -7.56 16.05
CA THR A 141 -8.41 -7.32 17.20
C THR A 141 -9.57 -6.42 16.82
N ARG A 142 -10.69 -6.53 17.55
CA ARG A 142 -11.83 -5.62 17.42
C ARG A 142 -11.39 -4.15 17.48
N ALA A 143 -10.51 -3.79 18.40
CA ALA A 143 -10.01 -2.41 18.52
C ALA A 143 -9.33 -1.91 17.23
N ARG A 144 -8.52 -2.75 16.55
CA ARG A 144 -7.89 -2.36 15.28
C ARG A 144 -8.88 -2.33 14.12
N ARG A 145 -9.86 -3.22 14.09
CA ARG A 145 -10.93 -3.21 13.08
C ARG A 145 -11.83 -1.98 13.22
N VAL A 146 -12.21 -1.62 14.45
CA VAL A 146 -12.94 -0.37 14.74
C VAL A 146 -12.12 0.84 14.29
N ARG A 147 -10.82 0.91 14.64
CA ARG A 147 -9.96 2.01 14.20
C ARG A 147 -9.85 2.12 12.67
N ALA A 148 -9.76 0.99 11.96
CA ALA A 148 -9.79 0.97 10.49
C ALA A 148 -11.14 1.44 9.94
N THR A 149 -12.24 1.10 10.62
CA THR A 149 -13.61 1.51 10.29
C THR A 149 -13.81 3.02 10.51
N ASP A 150 -13.26 3.59 11.59
CA ASP A 150 -13.26 5.04 11.82
C ASP A 150 -12.49 5.78 10.72
N ARG A 151 -11.35 5.22 10.29
CA ARG A 151 -10.58 5.76 9.16
C ARG A 151 -11.36 5.71 7.85
N PHE A 152 -12.12 4.64 7.63
CA PHE A 152 -13.03 4.52 6.49
C PHE A 152 -14.11 5.62 6.51
N LEU A 153 -14.73 5.90 7.66
CA LEU A 153 -15.66 7.03 7.79
C LEU A 153 -14.99 8.37 7.44
N ALA A 154 -13.77 8.61 7.92
CA ALA A 154 -13.04 9.83 7.61
C ALA A 154 -12.81 10.00 6.10
N ASP A 155 -12.50 8.91 5.38
CA ASP A 155 -12.39 8.96 3.91
C ASP A 155 -13.71 9.23 3.22
N LEU A 156 -14.77 8.53 3.61
CA LEU A 156 -16.09 8.73 3.04
C LEU A 156 -16.51 10.20 3.17
N LEU A 157 -16.37 10.78 4.37
CA LEU A 157 -16.68 12.18 4.63
C LEU A 157 -15.80 13.13 3.79
N ALA A 158 -14.50 12.83 3.64
CA ALA A 158 -13.61 13.63 2.79
C ALA A 158 -14.05 13.66 1.32
N THR A 159 -14.56 12.54 0.78
CA THR A 159 -15.12 12.52 -0.59
C THR A 159 -16.40 13.36 -0.72
N CYS A 160 -17.08 13.63 0.38
CA CYS A 160 -18.29 14.45 0.39
C CYS A 160 -18.00 15.96 0.40
N GLU A 161 -16.85 16.40 0.94
CA GLU A 161 -16.58 17.83 1.17
C GLU A 161 -16.63 18.73 -0.07
N PRO A 162 -16.15 18.32 -1.26
CA PRO A 162 -16.20 19.20 -2.43
C PRO A 162 -17.61 19.46 -2.97
N LYS A 163 -18.64 18.78 -2.44
CA LYS A 163 -20.01 18.80 -3.00
C LYS A 163 -20.80 20.03 -2.54
N PRO A 164 -21.80 20.49 -3.32
CA PRO A 164 -22.76 21.50 -2.89
C PRO A 164 -23.51 21.09 -1.62
N TYR A 165 -24.03 22.05 -0.85
CA TYR A 165 -24.59 21.82 0.48
C TYR A 165 -25.58 20.65 0.58
N LEU A 166 -26.59 20.59 -0.29
CA LEU A 166 -27.60 19.53 -0.27
C LEU A 166 -26.99 18.16 -0.59
N GLN A 167 -26.16 18.07 -1.64
CA GLN A 167 -25.47 16.83 -2.01
C GLN A 167 -24.46 16.38 -0.95
N ARG A 168 -23.76 17.32 -0.32
CA ARG A 168 -22.83 17.05 0.78
C ARG A 168 -23.56 16.45 1.97
N THR A 169 -24.71 16.98 2.33
CA THR A 169 -25.53 16.48 3.45
C THR A 169 -26.02 15.06 3.18
N ALA A 170 -26.53 14.81 1.97
CA ALA A 170 -26.93 13.46 1.55
C ALA A 170 -25.74 12.48 1.55
N CYS A 171 -24.60 12.88 0.96
CA CYS A 171 -23.37 12.07 0.92
C CYS A 171 -22.86 11.73 2.33
N ARG A 172 -22.81 12.70 3.26
CA ARG A 172 -22.37 12.47 4.64
C ARG A 172 -23.33 11.54 5.40
N THR A 173 -24.63 11.62 5.12
CA THR A 173 -25.63 10.72 5.72
C THR A 173 -25.39 9.28 5.24
N LEU A 174 -25.19 9.11 3.93
CA LEU A 174 -24.85 7.80 3.35
C LEU A 174 -23.51 7.27 3.89
N ALA A 175 -22.49 8.12 4.00
CA ALA A 175 -21.19 7.77 4.58
C ALA A 175 -21.32 7.20 6.01
N ARG A 176 -22.16 7.82 6.85
CA ARG A 176 -22.43 7.33 8.20
C ARG A 176 -23.16 5.98 8.18
N ALA A 177 -24.09 5.77 7.25
CA ALA A 177 -24.76 4.47 7.10
C ALA A 177 -23.77 3.34 6.73
N TYR A 178 -22.85 3.60 5.79
CA TYR A 178 -21.80 2.65 5.41
C TYR A 178 -20.91 2.31 6.61
N HIS A 179 -20.48 3.33 7.36
CA HIS A 179 -19.70 3.16 8.58
C HIS A 179 -20.42 2.29 9.63
N GLN A 180 -21.70 2.57 9.91
CA GLN A 180 -22.46 1.79 10.89
C GLN A 180 -22.62 0.33 10.46
N ALA A 181 -22.87 0.07 9.18
CA ALA A 181 -22.98 -1.30 8.66
C ALA A 181 -21.68 -2.10 8.88
N VAL A 182 -20.52 -1.49 8.62
CA VAL A 182 -19.21 -2.13 8.84
C VAL A 182 -18.90 -2.29 10.33
N LEU A 183 -19.26 -1.32 11.17
CA LEU A 183 -19.00 -1.35 12.61
C LEU A 183 -19.71 -2.53 13.31
N LEU A 184 -20.87 -2.96 12.81
CA LEU A 184 -21.60 -4.11 13.34
C LEU A 184 -20.86 -5.44 13.15
N VAL A 185 -19.95 -5.51 12.16
CA VAL A 185 -19.18 -6.71 11.82
C VAL A 185 -17.69 -6.59 12.12
N ALA A 186 -17.26 -5.47 12.72
CA ALA A 186 -15.89 -5.20 13.12
C ALA A 186 -15.46 -6.04 14.34
#